data_AF-A0A5J4VR84-F1
#
_entry.id   AF-A0A5J4VR84-F1
#
_cell.length_a   1.000
_cell.length_b   1.000
_cell.length_c   1.000
_cell.angle_alpha   90.00
_cell.angle_beta   90.00
_cell.angle_gamma   90.00
#
_symmetry.space_group_name_H-M   'P 1'
#
loop_
_entity.id
_entity.type
_entity.pdbx_description
1 polymer ?
#
loop_
_entity_poly.entity_id
_entity_poly.type
_entity_poly.pdbx_seq_one_letter_code
_entity_poly.pdbx_strand_id
1 'polypeptide(L)'
;MEAIFLYLYRNEGILKQLQIKMILNKSDSSTAVQDISKQRAGELLVGKVKKIVILCQQLKIQIQTQHVQGKSNNIANALCRLSTQGDYSVKKEIFQTFYQVCRIIPTLDLYATGENKLVDRFLAAEEGEEQVEAEWINAFMKPLKNEIFWIHIQIPKIGKAMAAWNRFKLTSILIAPRWPGQILFTYLQVDSSRYPILGENSLILNPENEIMKRKVMLKPGKIVAFLMDKESNKKETINRVFEQRACQDIHYR
;
A
#
# COMPACT_ATOMS: atom_id res chain seq x y z
N MET A 1 18.75 -2.93 -3.56
CA MET A 1 19.00 -1.81 -4.51
C MET A 1 17.78 -1.46 -5.35
N GLU A 2 17.37 -2.32 -6.30
CA GLU A 2 16.26 -1.98 -7.23
C GLU A 2 14.94 -1.71 -6.51
N ALA A 3 14.62 -2.51 -5.49
CA ALA A 3 13.39 -2.33 -4.73
C ALA A 3 13.36 -1.00 -3.96
N ILE A 4 14.51 -0.56 -3.43
CA ILE A 4 14.65 0.73 -2.74
C ILE A 4 14.38 1.87 -3.72
N PHE A 5 14.99 1.81 -4.91
CA PHE A 5 14.75 2.82 -5.95
C PHE A 5 13.27 2.88 -6.35
N LEU A 6 12.67 1.73 -6.69
CA LEU A 6 11.25 1.65 -7.06
C LEU A 6 10.32 2.11 -5.95
N TYR A 7 10.65 1.81 -4.69
CA TYR A 7 9.89 2.26 -3.54
C TYR A 7 9.90 3.79 -3.44
N LEU A 8 11.08 4.41 -3.49
CA LEU A 8 11.22 5.86 -3.44
C LEU A 8 10.49 6.54 -4.60
N TYR A 9 10.66 5.99 -5.81
CA TYR A 9 10.08 6.54 -7.03
C TYR A 9 8.55 6.46 -7.03
N ARG A 10 7.98 5.28 -6.75
CA ARG A 10 6.52 5.08 -6.74
C ARG A 10 5.81 5.84 -5.62
N ASN A 11 6.51 6.10 -4.51
CA ASN A 11 5.94 6.78 -3.35
C ASN A 11 6.37 8.26 -3.25
N GLU A 12 6.98 8.84 -4.28
CA GLU A 12 7.46 10.23 -4.27
C GLU A 12 6.37 11.22 -3.82
N GLY A 13 5.15 11.09 -4.37
CA GLY A 13 4.03 11.97 -3.99
C GLY A 13 3.65 11.84 -2.51
N ILE A 14 3.57 10.61 -2.00
CA ILE A 14 3.25 10.31 -0.59
C ILE A 14 4.36 10.83 0.33
N LEU A 15 5.62 10.60 -0.03
CA LEU A 15 6.79 11.05 0.72
C LEU A 15 6.82 12.57 0.88
N LYS A 16 6.51 13.30 -0.20
CA LYS A 16 6.39 14.77 -0.19
C LYS A 16 5.20 15.23 0.64
N GLN A 17 4.03 14.61 0.49
CA GLN A 17 2.82 14.97 1.24
C GLN A 17 3.02 14.80 2.75
N LEU A 18 3.66 13.71 3.17
CA LEU A 18 3.98 13.44 4.58
C LEU A 18 5.22 14.20 5.09
N GLN A 19 5.89 14.98 4.22
CA GLN A 19 7.10 15.73 4.53
C GLN A 19 8.21 14.88 5.15
N ILE A 20 8.34 13.62 4.72
CA ILE A 20 9.36 12.72 5.25
C ILE A 20 10.74 13.30 4.98
N LYS A 21 11.57 13.39 6.02
CA LYS A 21 12.96 13.87 5.93
C LYS A 21 13.97 12.74 6.02
N MET A 22 13.57 11.61 6.58
CA MET A 22 14.48 10.50 6.85
C MET A 22 13.77 9.16 6.69
N ILE A 23 14.49 8.21 6.11
CA ILE A 23 14.05 6.84 5.86
C ILE A 23 15.10 5.90 6.45
N LEU A 24 14.68 4.93 7.26
CA LEU A 24 15.55 3.85 7.72
C LEU A 24 15.31 2.59 6.89
N ASN A 25 16.27 2.22 6.04
CA ASN A 25 16.22 0.99 5.27
C ASN A 25 16.80 -0.19 6.07
N LYS A 26 15.94 -1.11 6.49
CA LYS A 26 16.32 -2.37 7.14
C LYS A 26 16.43 -3.48 6.11
N SER A 27 17.61 -4.09 5.99
CA SER A 27 17.88 -5.15 5.02
C SER A 27 18.68 -6.29 5.64
N ASP A 28 18.40 -7.52 5.20
CA ASP A 28 19.17 -8.72 5.54
C ASP A 28 20.41 -8.91 4.66
N SER A 29 20.58 -8.07 3.64
CA SER A 29 21.81 -8.00 2.86
C SER A 29 22.77 -6.99 3.48
N SER A 30 23.75 -7.50 4.23
CA SER A 30 24.83 -6.68 4.81
C SER A 30 25.59 -5.90 3.72
N THR A 31 25.78 -6.49 2.54
CA THR A 31 26.38 -5.81 1.37
C THR A 31 25.54 -4.62 0.92
N ALA A 32 24.23 -4.79 0.72
CA ALA A 32 23.36 -3.67 0.32
C ALA A 32 23.32 -2.55 1.36
N VAL A 33 23.32 -2.91 2.65
CA VAL A 33 23.39 -1.95 3.77
C VAL A 33 24.66 -1.11 3.68
N GLN A 34 25.81 -1.75 3.51
CA GLN A 34 27.10 -1.07 3.41
C GLN A 34 27.23 -0.22 2.15
N ASP A 35 26.78 -0.74 1.02
CA ASP A 35 26.91 -0.05 -0.27
C ASP A 35 26.11 1.26 -0.28
N ILE A 36 24.91 1.24 0.29
CA ILE A 36 24.06 2.42 0.40
C ILE A 36 24.59 3.37 1.48
N SER A 37 24.99 2.86 2.66
CA SER A 37 25.51 3.72 3.74
C SER A 37 26.75 4.48 3.30
N LYS A 38 27.62 3.84 2.51
CA LYS A 38 28.86 4.41 1.99
C LYS A 38 28.68 5.09 0.64
N GLN A 39 27.47 5.05 0.07
CA GLN A 39 27.12 5.56 -1.26
C GLN A 39 28.09 5.08 -2.36
N ARG A 40 28.57 3.85 -2.24
CA ARG A 40 29.55 3.22 -3.14
C ARG A 40 29.22 1.74 -3.28
N ALA A 41 29.45 1.16 -4.44
CA ALA A 41 29.30 -0.27 -4.65
C ALA A 41 30.28 -0.75 -5.71
N GLY A 42 30.38 -2.06 -5.89
CA GLY A 42 31.11 -2.65 -7.02
C GLY A 42 30.55 -2.21 -8.37
N GLU A 43 31.32 -2.42 -9.42
CA GLU A 43 31.08 -1.92 -10.79
C GLU A 43 29.66 -2.24 -11.32
N LEU A 44 29.14 -3.43 -11.02
CA LEU A 44 27.80 -3.87 -11.44
C LEU A 44 26.64 -3.15 -10.72
N LEU A 45 26.88 -2.59 -9.53
CA LEU A 45 25.84 -2.04 -8.65
C LEU A 45 25.97 -0.53 -8.43
N VAL A 46 27.13 0.07 -8.73
CA VAL A 46 27.40 1.51 -8.52
C VAL A 46 26.37 2.38 -9.23
N GLY A 47 25.93 2.00 -10.43
CA GLY A 47 24.90 2.71 -11.18
C GLY A 47 23.55 2.74 -10.44
N LYS A 48 23.20 1.65 -9.75
CA LYS A 48 21.95 1.56 -8.97
C LYS A 48 22.03 2.39 -7.69
N VAL A 49 23.16 2.33 -6.98
CA VAL A 49 23.39 3.18 -5.79
C VAL A 49 23.30 4.65 -6.14
N LYS A 50 23.95 5.07 -7.23
CA LYS A 50 23.89 6.47 -7.72
C LYS A 50 22.46 6.92 -7.98
N LYS A 51 21.64 6.09 -8.65
CA LYS A 51 20.21 6.40 -8.88
C LYS A 51 19.44 6.62 -7.57
N ILE A 52 19.66 5.77 -6.56
CA ILE A 52 19.02 5.91 -5.25
C ILE A 52 19.45 7.21 -4.57
N VAL A 53 20.76 7.50 -4.55
CA VAL A 53 21.31 8.71 -3.92
C VAL A 53 20.76 9.97 -4.58
N ILE A 54 20.75 10.02 -5.92
CA ILE A 54 20.21 11.15 -6.69
C ILE A 54 18.73 11.36 -6.35
N LEU A 55 17.94 10.28 -6.34
CA LEU A 55 16.51 10.38 -6.03
C LEU A 55 16.28 10.87 -4.59
N CYS A 56 17.04 10.37 -3.61
CA CYS A 56 17.00 10.86 -2.24
C CYS A 56 17.33 12.37 -2.15
N GLN A 57 18.33 12.85 -2.90
CA GLN A 57 18.68 14.27 -2.96
C GLN A 57 17.56 15.11 -3.56
N GLN A 58 16.95 14.67 -4.67
CA GLN A 58 15.81 15.33 -5.31
C GLN A 58 14.60 15.44 -4.37
N LEU A 59 14.34 14.38 -3.60
CA LEU A 59 13.27 14.33 -2.60
C LEU A 59 13.61 15.06 -1.29
N LYS A 60 14.88 15.46 -1.10
CA LYS A 60 15.41 16.03 0.16
C LYS A 60 15.22 15.07 1.35
N ILE A 61 15.50 13.79 1.13
CA ILE A 61 15.37 12.71 2.12
C ILE A 61 16.74 12.13 2.44
N GLN A 62 17.02 11.95 3.73
CA GLN A 62 18.16 11.17 4.20
C GLN A 62 17.79 9.69 4.27
N ILE A 63 18.59 8.82 3.63
CA ILE A 63 18.47 7.38 3.79
C ILE A 63 19.52 6.87 4.78
N GLN A 64 19.06 6.20 5.84
CA GLN A 64 19.87 5.41 6.75
C GLN A 64 19.70 3.94 6.43
N THR A 65 20.69 3.11 6.78
CA THR A 65 20.59 1.66 6.60
C THR A 65 20.89 0.93 7.90
N GLN A 66 20.19 -0.18 8.11
CA GLN A 66 20.42 -1.07 9.24
C GLN A 66 20.37 -2.51 8.77
N HIS A 67 21.36 -3.30 9.17
CA HIS A 67 21.34 -4.73 8.93
C HIS A 67 20.41 -5.43 9.91
N VAL A 68 19.56 -6.32 9.41
CA VAL A 68 18.67 -7.16 10.21
C VAL A 68 18.90 -8.62 9.88
N GLN A 69 18.73 -9.54 10.84
CA GLN A 69 18.89 -10.96 10.54
C GLN A 69 17.79 -11.42 9.57
N GLY A 70 18.09 -12.37 8.67
CA GLY A 70 17.11 -12.86 7.67
C GLY A 70 15.78 -13.34 8.27
N LYS A 71 15.78 -13.85 9.52
CA LYS A 71 14.57 -14.21 10.27
C LYS A 71 13.66 -13.02 10.61
N SER A 72 14.20 -11.81 10.77
CA SER A 72 13.40 -10.59 11.03
C SER A 72 12.81 -9.97 9.76
N ASN A 73 13.30 -10.34 8.56
CA ASN A 73 12.79 -9.83 7.28
C ASN A 73 11.50 -10.53 6.79
N ASN A 74 10.75 -11.11 7.73
CA ASN A 74 9.65 -12.02 7.43
C ASN A 74 8.46 -11.36 6.73
N ILE A 75 8.19 -10.09 7.02
CA ILE A 75 7.09 -9.31 6.42
C ILE A 75 7.44 -8.97 4.97
N ALA A 76 8.67 -8.50 4.72
CA ALA A 76 9.11 -8.16 3.37
C ALA A 76 9.15 -9.39 2.46
N ASN A 77 9.64 -10.51 2.99
CA ASN A 77 9.65 -11.77 2.25
C ASN A 77 8.24 -12.28 1.94
N ALA A 78 7.28 -12.11 2.85
CA ALA A 78 5.88 -12.45 2.58
C ALA A 78 5.28 -11.56 1.49
N LEU A 79 5.48 -10.24 1.60
CA LEU A 79 5.00 -9.25 0.65
C LEU A 79 5.54 -9.43 -0.77
N CYS A 80 6.83 -9.74 -0.89
CA CYS A 80 7.40 -10.01 -2.19
C CYS A 80 6.87 -11.30 -2.82
N ARG A 81 6.61 -12.34 -2.01
CA ARG A 81 5.99 -13.58 -2.49
C ARG A 81 4.56 -13.35 -2.97
N LEU A 82 3.80 -12.54 -2.24
CA LEU A 82 2.42 -12.18 -2.60
C LEU A 82 2.35 -11.45 -3.94
N SER A 83 3.35 -10.61 -4.25
CA SER A 83 3.34 -9.87 -5.51
C SER A 83 3.41 -10.73 -6.78
N THR A 84 3.76 -12.01 -6.66
CA THR A 84 3.96 -12.91 -7.80
C THR A 84 3.04 -14.14 -7.80
N GLN A 85 2.13 -14.27 -6.82
CA GLN A 85 1.48 -15.56 -6.51
C GLN A 85 -0.06 -15.56 -6.51
N GLY A 86 -0.69 -14.45 -6.90
CA GLY A 86 -2.15 -14.29 -6.88
C GLY A 86 -2.61 -13.45 -5.70
N ASP A 87 -3.89 -13.12 -5.65
CA ASP A 87 -4.44 -12.20 -4.66
C ASP A 87 -5.49 -12.85 -3.74
N TYR A 88 -5.96 -12.09 -2.77
CA TYR A 88 -7.01 -12.49 -1.86
C TYR A 88 -8.29 -11.74 -2.17
N SER A 89 -9.43 -12.29 -1.74
CA SER A 89 -10.69 -11.56 -1.70
C SER A 89 -11.19 -11.45 -0.26
N VAL A 90 -11.91 -10.39 0.06
CA VAL A 90 -12.57 -10.28 1.37
C VAL A 90 -13.77 -11.22 1.39
N LYS A 91 -13.94 -11.93 2.50
CA LYS A 91 -15.13 -12.78 2.72
C LYS A 91 -16.41 -11.94 2.69
N LYS A 92 -17.44 -12.44 2.00
CA LYS A 92 -18.73 -11.75 1.88
C LYS A 92 -19.39 -11.52 3.24
N GLU A 93 -19.22 -12.44 4.20
CA GLU A 93 -19.78 -12.28 5.55
C GLU A 93 -19.11 -11.12 6.30
N ILE A 94 -17.80 -10.91 6.08
CA ILE A 94 -17.07 -9.78 6.67
C ILE A 94 -17.53 -8.48 6.04
N PHE A 95 -17.72 -8.45 4.72
CA PHE A 95 -18.28 -7.30 4.02
C PHE A 95 -19.68 -6.95 4.54
N GLN A 96 -20.57 -7.93 4.71
CA GLN A 96 -21.91 -7.75 5.26
C GLN A 96 -21.87 -7.23 6.70
N THR A 97 -21.00 -7.78 7.54
CA THR A 97 -20.82 -7.33 8.93
C THR A 97 -20.29 -5.90 8.97
N PHE A 98 -19.31 -5.57 8.12
CA PHE A 98 -18.76 -4.22 8.00
C PHE A 98 -19.84 -3.22 7.63
N TYR A 99 -20.69 -3.54 6.64
CA TYR A 99 -21.84 -2.73 6.27
C TYR A 99 -22.77 -2.45 7.48
N GLN A 100 -23.14 -3.49 8.23
CA GLN A 100 -24.05 -3.36 9.38
C GLN A 100 -23.48 -2.46 10.49
N VAL A 101 -22.17 -2.59 10.77
CA VAL A 101 -21.50 -1.86 11.86
C VAL A 101 -21.17 -0.42 11.46
N CYS A 102 -20.58 -0.23 10.27
CA CYS A 102 -20.14 1.08 9.83
C CYS A 102 -21.27 1.92 9.25
N ARG A 103 -22.40 1.31 8.86
CA ARG A 103 -23.53 1.96 8.18
C ARG A 103 -23.12 2.72 6.92
N ILE A 104 -22.13 2.19 6.22
CA ILE A 104 -21.62 2.71 4.95
C ILE A 104 -21.79 1.62 3.90
N ILE A 105 -22.44 1.96 2.79
CA ILE A 105 -22.68 1.06 1.66
C ILE A 105 -21.78 1.52 0.51
N PRO A 106 -20.77 0.74 0.13
CA PRO A 106 -20.06 0.98 -1.12
C PRO A 106 -21.01 0.87 -2.31
N THR A 107 -20.86 1.78 -3.26
CA THR A 107 -21.66 1.81 -4.49
C THR A 107 -20.93 1.19 -5.68
N LEU A 108 -19.61 1.04 -5.58
CA LEU A 108 -18.75 0.49 -6.63
C LEU A 108 -17.59 -0.32 -6.02
N ASP A 109 -17.37 -1.53 -6.51
CA ASP A 109 -16.22 -2.37 -6.15
C ASP A 109 -15.07 -2.15 -7.14
N LEU A 110 -13.91 -1.74 -6.65
CA LEU A 110 -12.73 -1.49 -7.46
C LEU A 110 -11.77 -2.66 -7.40
N TYR A 111 -11.25 -3.05 -8.57
CA TYR A 111 -10.36 -4.19 -8.76
C TYR A 111 -11.02 -5.56 -8.52
N ALA A 112 -12.33 -5.66 -8.75
CA ALA A 112 -13.10 -6.90 -8.59
C ALA A 112 -13.44 -7.56 -9.94
N THR A 113 -13.71 -8.86 -9.91
CA THR A 113 -14.22 -9.68 -11.01
C THR A 113 -15.68 -10.05 -10.75
N GLY A 114 -16.35 -10.61 -11.76
CA GLY A 114 -17.72 -11.09 -11.58
C GLY A 114 -17.88 -12.15 -10.47
N GLU A 115 -16.80 -12.90 -10.18
CA GLU A 115 -16.79 -13.95 -9.15
C GLU A 115 -16.55 -13.39 -7.74
N ASN A 116 -15.63 -12.44 -7.59
CA ASN A 116 -15.19 -11.94 -6.28
C ASN A 116 -15.82 -10.59 -5.87
N LYS A 117 -16.69 -10.01 -6.70
CA LYS A 117 -17.39 -8.75 -6.39
C LYS A 117 -18.16 -8.82 -5.07
N LEU A 118 -18.10 -7.73 -4.33
CA LEU A 118 -18.85 -7.53 -3.08
C LEU A 118 -20.07 -6.64 -3.29
N VAL A 119 -20.10 -5.86 -4.36
CA VAL A 119 -21.27 -5.09 -4.81
C VAL A 119 -21.53 -5.33 -6.29
N ASP A 120 -22.77 -5.09 -6.75
CA ASP A 120 -23.16 -5.45 -8.11
C ASP A 120 -22.45 -4.66 -9.20
N ARG A 121 -22.17 -3.38 -8.93
CA ARG A 121 -21.39 -2.52 -9.80
C ARG A 121 -19.91 -2.69 -9.44
N PHE A 122 -19.09 -3.16 -10.39
CA PHE A 122 -17.67 -3.33 -10.17
C PHE A 122 -16.85 -2.92 -11.39
N LEU A 123 -15.56 -2.62 -11.16
CA LEU A 123 -14.55 -2.41 -12.19
C LEU A 123 -13.48 -3.48 -12.08
N ALA A 124 -13.27 -4.18 -13.19
CA ALA A 124 -12.18 -5.13 -13.34
C ALA A 124 -10.83 -4.41 -13.40
N ALA A 125 -9.78 -5.17 -13.14
CA ALA A 125 -8.42 -4.68 -13.24
C ALA A 125 -7.79 -5.23 -14.52
N GLU A 126 -8.02 -4.59 -15.66
CA GLU A 126 -7.45 -5.05 -16.93
C GLU A 126 -5.91 -4.96 -16.96
N GLU A 127 -5.29 -5.76 -17.82
CA GLU A 127 -3.83 -5.80 -18.00
C GLU A 127 -3.35 -4.68 -18.92
N GLY A 128 -2.98 -3.53 -18.35
CA GLY A 128 -2.31 -2.46 -19.10
C GLY A 128 -2.42 -1.11 -18.40
N GLU A 129 -1.36 -0.29 -18.41
CA GLU A 129 -1.39 1.02 -17.71
C GLU A 129 -2.35 2.01 -18.35
N GLU A 130 -2.38 2.06 -19.68
CA GLU A 130 -3.26 2.96 -20.43
C GLU A 130 -4.74 2.53 -20.38
N GLN A 131 -5.03 1.24 -20.44
CA GLN A 131 -6.41 0.72 -20.38
C GLN A 131 -7.02 0.95 -19.00
N VAL A 132 -6.28 0.62 -17.95
CA VAL A 132 -6.70 0.89 -16.56
C VAL A 132 -6.93 2.39 -16.37
N GLU A 133 -6.03 3.25 -16.84
CA GLU A 133 -6.23 4.71 -16.74
C GLU A 133 -7.45 5.20 -17.54
N ALA A 134 -7.68 4.69 -18.75
CA ALA A 134 -8.85 5.03 -19.56
C ALA A 134 -10.17 4.58 -18.91
N GLU A 135 -10.19 3.38 -18.32
CA GLU A 135 -11.33 2.87 -17.56
C GLU A 135 -11.58 3.66 -16.29
N TRP A 136 -10.53 4.04 -15.55
CA TRP A 136 -10.65 4.95 -14.41
C TRP A 136 -11.21 6.29 -14.85
N ILE A 137 -10.65 6.88 -15.91
CA ILE A 137 -11.14 8.15 -16.44
C ILE A 137 -12.62 8.01 -16.83
N ASN A 138 -13.00 6.96 -17.56
CA ASN A 138 -14.39 6.74 -17.96
C ASN A 138 -15.34 6.51 -16.76
N ALA A 139 -14.92 5.69 -15.80
CA ALA A 139 -15.69 5.42 -14.59
C ALA A 139 -15.81 6.65 -13.69
N PHE A 140 -14.76 7.47 -13.62
CA PHE A 140 -14.69 8.66 -12.77
C PHE A 140 -15.12 9.97 -13.44
N MET A 141 -15.37 9.98 -14.75
CA MET A 141 -15.94 11.12 -15.48
C MET A 141 -17.46 11.25 -15.28
N LYS A 142 -18.14 10.19 -14.83
CA LYS A 142 -19.55 10.26 -14.40
C LYS A 142 -19.65 11.02 -13.07
N PRO A 143 -20.80 11.65 -12.73
CA PRO A 143 -20.90 12.46 -11.52
C PRO A 143 -20.65 11.60 -10.26
N LEU A 144 -19.44 11.72 -9.72
CA LEU A 144 -18.95 11.11 -8.47
C LEU A 144 -19.62 11.66 -7.21
N LYS A 145 -20.72 12.40 -7.35
CA LYS A 145 -21.42 13.01 -6.22
C LYS A 145 -22.17 11.88 -5.51
N ASN A 146 -21.67 11.50 -4.33
CA ASN A 146 -22.20 10.46 -3.45
C ASN A 146 -21.79 9.00 -3.78
N GLU A 147 -20.78 8.77 -4.63
CA GLU A 147 -20.23 7.42 -4.78
C GLU A 147 -19.24 7.09 -3.65
N ILE A 148 -19.34 5.87 -3.12
CA ILE A 148 -18.42 5.33 -2.12
C ILE A 148 -17.76 4.09 -2.72
N PHE A 149 -16.44 4.14 -2.85
CA PHE A 149 -15.69 3.07 -3.50
C PHE A 149 -15.22 2.04 -2.49
N TRP A 150 -15.49 0.76 -2.73
CA TRP A 150 -14.78 -0.31 -2.06
C TRP A 150 -13.48 -0.59 -2.81
N ILE A 151 -12.35 -0.54 -2.13
CA ILE A 151 -11.04 -0.79 -2.72
C ILE A 151 -10.41 -1.95 -1.97
N HIS A 152 -10.52 -3.15 -2.54
CA HIS A 152 -9.67 -4.24 -2.10
C HIS A 152 -8.31 -4.10 -2.78
N ILE A 153 -7.30 -3.72 -2.01
CA ILE A 153 -6.01 -3.48 -2.63
C ILE A 153 -5.22 -4.77 -2.75
N GLN A 154 -5.11 -5.23 -4.00
CA GLN A 154 -4.04 -6.14 -4.37
C GLN A 154 -2.71 -5.46 -4.04
N ILE A 155 -1.88 -6.10 -3.23
CA ILE A 155 -0.59 -5.57 -2.76
C ILE A 155 0.25 -4.97 -3.90
N PRO A 156 0.34 -5.57 -5.11
CA PRO A 156 1.07 -4.99 -6.24
C PRO A 156 0.46 -3.71 -6.81
N LYS A 157 -0.86 -3.56 -6.72
CA LYS A 157 -1.64 -2.49 -7.33
C LYS A 157 -1.85 -1.29 -6.40
N ILE A 158 -1.34 -1.35 -5.17
CA ILE A 158 -1.55 -0.29 -4.18
C ILE A 158 -1.09 1.08 -4.64
N GLY A 159 0.10 1.19 -5.25
CA GLY A 159 0.60 2.46 -5.76
C GLY A 159 -0.33 3.10 -6.80
N LYS A 160 -0.96 2.27 -7.65
CA LYS A 160 -1.90 2.73 -8.69
C LYS A 160 -3.21 3.21 -8.07
N ALA A 161 -3.77 2.42 -7.15
CA ALA A 161 -4.99 2.79 -6.41
C ALA A 161 -4.79 4.11 -5.64
N MET A 162 -3.63 4.30 -5.02
CA MET A 162 -3.30 5.53 -4.28
C MET A 162 -3.14 6.74 -5.21
N ALA A 163 -2.53 6.57 -6.38
CA ALA A 163 -2.39 7.64 -7.36
C ALA A 163 -3.77 8.09 -7.89
N ALA A 164 -4.64 7.14 -8.24
CA ALA A 164 -6.01 7.41 -8.66
C ALA A 164 -6.81 8.09 -7.54
N TRP A 165 -6.78 7.56 -6.32
CA TRP A 165 -7.45 8.17 -5.17
C TRP A 165 -7.00 9.61 -4.95
N ASN A 166 -5.70 9.88 -5.03
CA ASN A 166 -5.16 11.22 -4.86
C ASN A 166 -5.59 12.20 -5.94
N ARG A 167 -5.69 11.75 -7.19
CA ARG A 167 -6.10 12.55 -8.35
C ARG A 167 -7.59 12.87 -8.29
N PHE A 168 -8.44 11.89 -8.00
CA PHE A 168 -9.89 12.03 -8.10
C PHE A 168 -10.59 12.38 -6.77
N LYS A 169 -9.87 12.34 -5.65
CA LYS A 169 -10.38 12.68 -4.30
C LYS A 169 -11.65 11.89 -3.97
N LEU A 170 -11.55 10.58 -4.09
CA LEU A 170 -12.65 9.64 -3.91
C LEU A 170 -12.99 9.47 -2.42
N THR A 171 -14.28 9.34 -2.09
CA THR A 171 -14.71 8.78 -0.80
C THR A 171 -14.65 7.27 -0.92
N SER A 172 -13.82 6.60 -0.12
CA SER A 172 -13.56 5.17 -0.29
C SER A 172 -13.37 4.42 1.02
N ILE A 173 -13.65 3.12 0.98
CA ILE A 173 -13.29 2.15 2.00
C ILE A 173 -12.18 1.29 1.43
N LEU A 174 -11.00 1.42 2.01
CA LEU A 174 -9.79 0.78 1.53
C LEU A 174 -9.39 -0.35 2.48
N ILE A 175 -9.33 -1.57 1.96
CA ILE A 175 -8.92 -2.74 2.74
C ILE A 175 -7.44 -3.00 2.53
N ALA A 176 -6.68 -2.94 3.63
CA ALA A 176 -5.24 -3.20 3.58
C ALA A 176 -4.74 -3.95 4.83
N PRO A 177 -3.65 -4.72 4.71
CA PRO A 177 -2.98 -5.32 5.86
C PRO A 177 -2.41 -4.28 6.82
N ARG A 178 -2.42 -4.59 8.11
CA ARG A 178 -1.84 -3.75 9.17
C ARG A 178 -0.31 -3.86 9.18
N TRP A 179 0.36 -2.96 8.47
CA TRP A 179 1.83 -2.88 8.43
C TRP A 179 2.35 -1.53 8.91
N PRO A 180 2.47 -1.31 10.24
CA PRO A 180 2.87 -0.03 10.80
C PRO A 180 4.29 0.45 10.44
N GLY A 181 5.12 -0.42 9.83
CA GLY A 181 6.42 -0.02 9.28
C GLY A 181 6.37 0.50 7.84
N GLN A 182 5.27 0.28 7.11
CA GLN A 182 5.15 0.70 5.71
C GLN A 182 4.60 2.12 5.64
N ILE A 183 5.25 2.99 4.86
CA ILE A 183 4.83 4.40 4.74
C ILE A 183 3.39 4.56 4.29
N LEU A 184 2.96 3.64 3.45
CA LEU A 184 1.61 3.55 2.93
C LEU A 184 0.57 3.34 4.04
N PHE A 185 0.88 2.52 5.05
CA PHE A 185 0.00 2.35 6.19
C PHE A 185 -0.09 3.65 6.99
N THR A 186 1.05 4.31 7.24
CA THR A 186 1.07 5.63 7.90
C THR A 186 0.26 6.66 7.11
N TYR A 187 0.41 6.69 5.78
CA TYR A 187 -0.35 7.55 4.90
C TYR A 187 -1.86 7.34 5.03
N LEU A 188 -2.29 6.07 4.92
CA LEU A 188 -3.69 5.70 5.06
C LEU A 188 -4.23 6.07 6.44
N GLN A 189 -3.45 5.89 7.50
CA GLN A 189 -3.85 6.29 8.85
C GLN A 189 -4.05 7.80 8.98
N VAL A 190 -3.16 8.61 8.41
CA VAL A 190 -3.21 10.08 8.48
C VAL A 190 -4.40 10.62 7.70
N ASP A 191 -4.66 10.08 6.51
CA ASP A 191 -5.68 10.60 5.60
C ASP A 191 -7.07 9.96 5.83
N SER A 192 -7.16 8.84 6.55
CA SER A 192 -8.43 8.22 6.94
C SER A 192 -9.13 8.98 8.08
N SER A 193 -10.46 9.07 8.01
CA SER A 193 -11.28 9.57 9.11
C SER A 193 -11.39 8.53 10.24
N ARG A 194 -11.44 7.25 9.87
CA ARG A 194 -11.55 6.09 10.77
C ARG A 194 -10.87 4.88 10.15
N TYR A 195 -10.33 3.99 10.97
CA TYR A 195 -9.70 2.76 10.48
C TYR A 195 -9.95 1.53 11.38
N PRO A 196 -11.16 0.95 11.41
CA PRO A 196 -11.43 -0.23 12.22
C PRO A 196 -10.57 -1.43 11.81
N ILE A 197 -10.07 -2.14 12.80
CA ILE A 197 -9.38 -3.42 12.62
C ILE A 197 -10.45 -4.49 12.39
N LEU A 198 -10.40 -5.17 11.24
CA LEU A 198 -11.39 -6.20 10.89
C LEU A 198 -11.10 -7.54 11.58
N GLY A 199 -9.83 -7.89 11.76
CA GLY A 199 -9.42 -9.15 12.39
C GLY A 199 -8.20 -9.78 11.70
N GLU A 200 -7.89 -11.02 12.05
CA GLU A 200 -6.79 -11.79 11.45
C GLU A 200 -7.11 -12.20 10.01
N ASN A 201 -6.14 -12.09 9.11
CA ASN A 201 -6.33 -12.32 7.67
C ASN A 201 -6.92 -13.69 7.31
N SER A 202 -6.62 -14.76 8.04
CA SER A 202 -7.20 -16.10 7.83
C SER A 202 -8.72 -16.11 8.05
N LEU A 203 -9.21 -15.22 8.90
CA LEU A 203 -10.63 -15.04 9.16
C LEU A 203 -11.27 -14.08 8.17
N ILE A 204 -10.51 -13.09 7.66
CA ILE A 204 -11.03 -12.01 6.83
C ILE A 204 -10.98 -12.29 5.33
N LEU A 205 -9.96 -13.02 4.87
CA LEU A 205 -9.64 -13.18 3.47
C LEU A 205 -9.87 -14.62 3.00
N ASN A 206 -10.36 -14.75 1.77
CA ASN A 206 -10.38 -15.99 1.00
C ASN A 206 -9.16 -16.01 0.07
N PRO A 207 -8.37 -17.09 0.05
CA PRO A 207 -7.34 -17.26 -0.98
C PRO A 207 -8.02 -17.47 -2.33
N GLU A 208 -7.59 -16.75 -3.36
CA GLU A 208 -8.08 -17.02 -4.72
C GLU A 208 -7.51 -18.33 -5.29
N ASN A 209 -8.10 -18.82 -6.38
CA ASN A 209 -7.76 -20.11 -7.00
C ASN A 209 -6.26 -20.27 -7.29
N GLU A 210 -5.58 -19.20 -7.71
CA GLU A 210 -4.14 -19.21 -7.98
C GLU A 210 -3.29 -19.42 -6.71
N ILE A 211 -3.72 -18.86 -5.57
CA ILE A 211 -3.05 -19.03 -4.28
C ILE A 211 -3.23 -20.45 -3.76
N MET A 212 -4.44 -21.01 -3.90
CA MET A 212 -4.74 -22.38 -3.51
C MET A 212 -3.88 -23.40 -4.28
N LYS A 213 -3.72 -23.21 -5.59
CA LYS A 213 -2.84 -24.06 -6.43
C LYS A 213 -1.39 -24.05 -5.95
N ARG A 214 -0.90 -22.90 -5.48
CA ARG A 214 0.51 -22.70 -5.12
C ARG A 214 0.83 -23.02 -3.66
N LYS A 215 -0.18 -23.31 -2.82
CA LYS A 215 -0.05 -23.60 -1.37
C LYS A 215 0.71 -22.50 -0.59
N VAL A 216 0.61 -21.24 -1.00
CA VAL A 216 1.29 -20.14 -0.30
C VAL A 216 0.28 -19.29 0.46
N MET A 217 0.14 -19.54 1.76
CA MET A 217 -0.71 -18.73 2.62
C MET A 217 -0.03 -17.41 3.00
N LEU A 218 -0.84 -16.36 3.10
CA LEU A 218 -0.50 -15.14 3.82
C LEU A 218 -0.01 -15.52 5.23
N LYS A 219 1.11 -14.93 5.65
CA LYS A 219 1.49 -15.02 7.07
C LYS A 219 0.42 -14.32 7.92
N PRO A 220 0.15 -14.81 9.14
CA PRO A 220 -0.84 -14.20 10.02
C PRO A 220 -0.61 -12.70 10.18
N GLY A 221 -1.69 -11.93 10.14
CA GLY A 221 -1.64 -10.49 10.24
C GLY A 221 -3.03 -9.89 10.20
N LYS A 222 -3.20 -8.77 10.88
CA LYS A 222 -4.49 -8.09 10.97
C LYS A 222 -4.81 -7.34 9.68
N ILE A 223 -6.07 -7.35 9.27
CA ILE A 223 -6.61 -6.53 8.18
C ILE A 223 -7.31 -5.31 8.77
N VAL A 224 -7.19 -4.18 8.10
CA VAL A 224 -7.78 -2.89 8.49
C VAL A 224 -8.60 -2.36 7.32
N ALA A 225 -9.75 -1.78 7.62
CA ALA A 225 -10.52 -0.99 6.67
C ALA A 225 -10.26 0.49 6.95
N PHE A 226 -9.78 1.24 5.98
CA PHE A 226 -9.55 2.69 6.06
C PHE A 226 -10.71 3.41 5.40
N LEU A 227 -11.41 4.23 6.19
CA LEU A 227 -12.48 5.09 5.69
C LEU A 227 -11.85 6.41 5.26
N MET A 228 -11.74 6.60 3.96
CA MET A 228 -11.16 7.77 3.31
C MET A 228 -12.29 8.68 2.85
N ASP A 229 -12.23 9.96 3.19
CA ASP A 229 -13.26 10.93 2.80
C ASP A 229 -12.66 12.12 2.06
N LYS A 230 -13.44 12.69 1.14
CA LYS A 230 -13.10 13.81 0.27
C LYS A 230 -12.85 15.10 1.05
N GLU A 231 -13.45 15.23 2.25
CA GLU A 231 -13.51 16.47 3.03
C GLU A 231 -12.78 16.42 4.38
N SER A 232 -11.90 15.44 4.65
CA SER A 232 -11.18 15.43 5.94
C SER A 232 -10.38 16.73 6.13
N ASN A 233 -10.90 17.59 7.02
CA ASN A 233 -10.45 18.95 7.23
C ASN A 233 -9.02 18.95 7.76
N LYS A 234 -8.11 19.47 6.93
CA LYS A 234 -6.70 19.66 7.23
C LYS A 234 -6.53 20.64 8.38
N LYS A 235 -6.10 20.16 9.57
CA LYS A 235 -5.09 20.82 10.43
C LYS A 235 -4.78 20.15 11.78
N GLU A 236 -5.62 19.26 12.31
CA GLU A 236 -5.37 18.71 13.68
C GLU A 236 -4.65 17.36 13.75
N THR A 237 -4.68 16.53 12.70
CA THR A 237 -4.11 15.17 12.77
C THR A 237 -2.59 15.16 12.61
N ILE A 238 -2.02 16.16 11.92
CA ILE A 238 -0.56 16.23 11.69
C ILE A 238 0.16 16.40 13.03
N ASN A 239 -0.36 17.16 14.00
CA ASN A 239 0.35 17.35 15.27
C ASN A 239 0.28 16.13 16.23
N ARG A 240 -0.74 15.26 16.12
CA ARG A 240 -0.83 14.06 16.97
C ARG A 240 0.02 12.87 16.50
N VAL A 241 0.39 12.80 15.23
CA VAL A 241 1.23 11.71 14.69
C VAL A 241 2.72 11.97 14.94
N PHE A 242 3.13 13.25 15.02
CA PHE A 242 4.53 13.62 15.24
C PHE A 242 5.00 13.46 16.69
N GLU A 243 4.08 13.37 17.67
CA GLU A 243 4.46 13.12 19.07
C GLU A 243 4.73 11.65 19.40
N GLN A 244 4.52 10.70 18.47
CA GLN A 244 4.71 9.27 18.81
C GLN A 244 5.76 8.46 18.07
N ARG A 245 6.27 8.78 16.87
CA ARG A 245 7.34 7.92 16.26
C ARG A 245 8.33 8.65 15.37
N ALA A 246 9.43 9.09 15.97
CA ALA A 246 10.72 9.22 15.30
C ALA A 246 11.31 7.82 15.04
N CYS A 247 11.03 7.24 13.88
CA CYS A 247 11.76 6.16 13.17
C CYS A 247 10.78 5.41 12.27
N GLN A 248 10.85 5.64 10.96
CA GLN A 248 10.09 4.86 9.97
C GLN A 248 10.96 3.74 9.40
N ASP A 249 10.52 2.50 9.61
CA ASP A 249 11.19 1.25 9.23
C ASP A 249 10.83 0.82 7.81
N ILE A 250 11.62 1.24 6.83
CA ILE A 250 11.44 0.81 5.44
C ILE A 250 12.21 -0.50 5.26
N HIS A 251 11.50 -1.60 5.01
CA HIS A 251 12.13 -2.85 4.58
C HIS A 251 11.80 -3.06 3.11
N TYR A 252 12.78 -3.05 2.19
CA TYR A 252 12.80 -3.89 0.97
C TYR A 252 14.16 -3.87 0.24
N ARG A 253 14.71 -5.09 0.05
CA ARG A 253 15.81 -5.55 -0.84
C ARG A 253 16.93 -4.56 -1.17
#